data_AF-A0A085BJ68-F1
#
_entry.id   AF-A0A085BJ68-F1
#
_cell.length_a   1.000
_cell.length_b   1.000
_cell.length_c   1.000
_cell.angle_alpha   90.00
_cell.angle_beta   90.00
_cell.angle_gamma   90.00
#
_symmetry.space_group_name_H-M   'P 1'
#
loop_
_entity.id
_entity.type
_entity.pdbx_description
1 polymer ?
#
loop_
_entity_poly.entity_id
_entity_poly.type
_entity_poly.pdbx_seq_one_letter_code
_entity_poly.pdbx_strand_id
1 'polypeptide(L)'
;MVQGLIIVQIKNYRMEKRPHFKATITYFATEDGGIITPVSSCFRAIIRFPYDNKELIANQTFLEFELVFPGDTINADVFLLEADETLEKIYIGLDFELLINSNTIASGVITAIYL
;
A
#
# COMPACT_ATOMS: atom_id res chain seq x y z
N MET A 1 -25.64 -42.82 -0.41
CA MET A 1 -25.76 -41.35 -0.44
C MET A 1 -25.16 -40.79 0.84
N VAL A 2 -23.88 -40.41 0.82
CA VAL A 2 -23.30 -39.48 1.80
C VAL A 2 -22.52 -38.49 0.95
N GLN A 3 -23.17 -37.35 0.76
CA GLN A 3 -22.99 -36.41 -0.32
C GLN A 3 -22.02 -35.33 0.14
N GLY A 4 -20.94 -35.14 -0.62
CA GLY A 4 -20.45 -33.81 -0.99
C GLY A 4 -19.97 -32.81 0.08
N LEU A 5 -19.90 -33.15 1.37
CA LEU A 5 -19.62 -32.14 2.40
C LEU A 5 -18.12 -31.90 2.67
N ILE A 6 -17.23 -32.79 2.25
CA ILE A 6 -15.79 -32.72 2.63
C ILE A 6 -14.93 -32.06 1.53
N ILE A 7 -15.39 -32.02 0.28
CA ILE A 7 -14.57 -31.57 -0.86
C ILE A 7 -14.59 -30.03 -1.04
N VAL A 8 -15.52 -29.33 -0.39
CA VAL A 8 -15.73 -27.87 -0.61
C VAL A 8 -14.90 -26.99 0.35
N GLN A 9 -14.37 -27.52 1.45
CA GLN A 9 -13.79 -26.69 2.51
C GLN A 9 -12.30 -26.32 2.33
N ILE A 10 -11.64 -26.80 1.26
CA ILE A 10 -10.22 -26.47 0.98
C ILE A 10 -10.00 -26.16 -0.51
N LYS A 11 -10.94 -25.49 -1.16
CA LYS A 11 -10.58 -24.62 -2.28
C LYS A 11 -10.31 -23.26 -1.69
N ASN A 12 -9.03 -22.99 -1.45
CA ASN A 12 -8.46 -21.68 -1.14
C ASN A 12 -9.27 -20.55 -1.77
N TYR A 13 -10.20 -19.96 -1.02
CA TYR A 13 -10.57 -18.57 -1.24
C TYR A 13 -9.34 -17.76 -0.84
N ARG A 14 -8.35 -17.69 -1.73
CA ARG A 14 -7.58 -16.45 -1.85
C ARG A 14 -8.62 -15.43 -2.30
N MET A 15 -9.30 -14.78 -1.36
CA MET A 15 -9.74 -13.43 -1.63
C MET A 15 -8.46 -12.69 -1.97
N GLU A 16 -8.22 -12.43 -3.25
CA GLU A 16 -7.27 -11.40 -3.64
C GLU A 16 -7.71 -10.17 -2.85
N LYS A 17 -6.93 -9.84 -1.81
CA LYS A 17 -7.25 -8.69 -0.97
C LYS A 17 -7.16 -7.49 -1.91
N ARG A 18 -8.32 -6.91 -2.22
CA ARG A 18 -8.43 -5.77 -3.13
C ARG A 18 -7.64 -4.61 -2.54
N PRO A 19 -6.99 -3.77 -3.36
CA PRO A 19 -6.39 -2.55 -2.85
C PRO A 19 -7.46 -1.71 -2.16
N HIS A 20 -7.09 -1.06 -1.06
CA HIS A 20 -8.02 -0.25 -0.28
C HIS A 20 -8.23 1.12 -0.89
N PHE A 21 -7.17 1.69 -1.49
CA PHE A 21 -7.20 3.00 -2.13
C PHE A 21 -6.16 3.10 -3.25
N LYS A 22 -6.32 4.10 -4.10
CA LYS A 22 -5.32 4.56 -5.05
C LYS A 22 -4.69 5.85 -4.56
N ALA A 23 -3.40 6.02 -4.82
CA ALA A 23 -2.66 7.22 -4.45
C ALA A 23 -1.71 7.66 -5.56
N THR A 24 -1.37 8.95 -5.52
CA THR A 24 -0.18 9.48 -6.17
C THR A 24 0.92 9.55 -5.12
N ILE A 25 2.07 8.94 -5.41
CA ILE A 25 3.18 8.76 -4.47
C ILE A 25 4.45 9.33 -5.10
N THR A 26 5.13 10.22 -4.39
CA THR A 26 6.43 10.76 -4.78
C THR A 26 7.49 10.13 -3.89
N TYR A 27 8.31 9.27 -4.49
CA TYR A 27 9.50 8.73 -3.84
C TYR A 27 10.59 9.79 -3.81
N PHE A 28 11.21 9.97 -2.65
CA PHE A 28 12.29 10.95 -2.53
C PHE A 28 13.53 10.48 -3.30
N ALA A 29 14.31 11.44 -3.77
CA ALA A 29 15.62 11.15 -4.35
C ALA A 29 16.54 10.55 -3.27
N THR A 30 17.58 9.83 -3.68
CA THR A 30 18.49 9.17 -2.74
C THR A 30 19.20 10.19 -1.84
N GLU A 31 19.59 11.35 -2.38
CA GLU A 31 20.16 12.47 -1.65
C GLU A 31 19.21 13.09 -0.60
N ASP A 32 17.90 12.90 -0.76
CA ASP A 32 16.86 13.42 0.15
C ASP A 32 16.36 12.35 1.14
N GLY A 33 17.08 11.23 1.26
CA GLY A 33 16.74 10.15 2.21
C GLY A 33 15.75 9.11 1.65
N GLY A 34 15.49 9.13 0.34
CA GLY A 34 14.66 8.15 -0.34
C GLY A 34 15.28 6.75 -0.43
N ILE A 35 14.65 5.92 -1.26
CA ILE A 35 15.19 4.60 -1.61
C ILE A 35 16.54 4.76 -2.37
N ILE A 36 17.43 3.78 -2.21
CA ILE A 36 18.75 3.77 -2.87
C ILE A 36 18.70 2.97 -4.18
N THR A 37 17.87 1.93 -4.22
CA THR A 37 17.70 1.06 -5.38
C THR A 37 16.25 1.11 -5.86
N PRO A 38 15.99 0.96 -7.17
CA PRO A 38 14.63 0.90 -7.69
C PRO A 38 13.84 -0.23 -7.05
N VAL A 39 12.54 -0.02 -6.90
CA VAL A 39 11.62 -0.99 -6.30
C VAL A 39 10.56 -1.39 -7.30
N SER A 40 10.01 -2.60 -7.16
CA SER A 40 8.90 -3.09 -7.96
C SER A 40 7.61 -3.18 -7.14
N SER A 41 6.49 -3.45 -7.81
CA SER A 41 5.22 -3.77 -7.14
C SER A 41 5.38 -4.86 -6.08
N CYS A 42 4.51 -4.83 -5.08
CA CYS A 42 4.59 -5.59 -3.82
C CYS A 42 5.71 -5.16 -2.87
N PHE A 43 6.41 -4.06 -3.16
CA PHE A 43 7.29 -3.42 -2.19
C PHE A 43 6.50 -3.04 -0.93
N ARG A 44 7.07 -3.37 0.24
CA ARG A 44 6.47 -3.13 1.55
C ARG A 44 7.18 -1.98 2.23
N ALA A 45 6.39 -1.01 2.67
CA ALA A 45 6.83 0.08 3.52
C ALA A 45 5.89 0.20 4.72
N ILE A 46 6.37 0.87 5.76
CA ILE A 46 5.49 1.41 6.79
C ILE A 46 4.74 2.59 6.18
N ILE A 47 3.45 2.71 6.46
CA ILE A 47 2.66 3.91 6.17
C ILE A 47 2.25 4.58 7.47
N ARG A 48 2.30 5.92 7.49
CA ARG A 48 1.77 6.75 8.57
C ARG A 48 0.84 7.82 8.00
N PHE A 49 -0.26 8.06 8.71
CA PHE A 49 -1.21 9.13 8.39
C PHE A 49 -1.05 10.28 9.40
N PRO A 50 -1.36 11.53 9.04
CA PRO A 50 -1.09 12.70 9.89
C PRO A 50 -2.00 12.81 11.13
N TYR A 51 -3.06 12.01 11.21
CA TYR A 51 -4.04 12.11 12.30
C TYR A 51 -3.67 11.30 13.56
N ASP A 52 -2.74 10.35 13.46
CA ASP A 52 -2.20 9.60 14.60
C ASP A 52 -0.77 9.12 14.33
N ASN A 53 -0.18 8.42 15.29
CA ASN A 53 1.16 7.82 15.14
C ASN A 53 1.10 6.32 14.84
N LYS A 54 -0.03 5.81 14.35
CA LYS A 54 -0.20 4.37 14.07
C LYS A 54 0.60 4.02 12.83
N GLU A 55 1.43 2.99 12.95
CA GLU A 55 2.17 2.41 11.84
C GLU A 55 1.44 1.20 11.30
N LEU A 56 1.29 1.15 9.98
CA LEU A 56 0.74 0.00 9.27
C LEU A 56 1.71 -0.44 8.17
N ILE A 57 1.57 -1.67 7.69
CA ILE A 57 2.30 -2.14 6.52
C ILE A 57 1.45 -1.86 5.28
N ALA A 58 2.02 -1.16 4.31
CA ALA A 58 1.44 -0.93 2.99
C ALA A 58 2.14 -1.79 1.93
N ASN A 59 1.36 -2.50 1.12
CA ASN A 59 1.79 -3.06 -0.16
C ASN A 59 1.33 -2.13 -1.27
N GLN A 60 2.21 -1.85 -2.23
CA GLN A 60 1.92 -0.99 -3.37
C GLN A 60 1.93 -1.81 -4.66
N THR A 61 0.97 -1.56 -5.54
CA THR A 61 0.95 -2.06 -6.92
C THR A 61 1.04 -0.87 -7.85
N PHE A 62 2.15 -0.76 -8.56
CA PHE A 62 2.41 0.33 -9.50
C PHE A 62 1.60 0.10 -10.77
N LEU A 63 0.92 1.15 -11.23
CA LEU A 63 -0.05 1.03 -12.33
C LEU A 63 0.58 1.22 -13.71
N GLU A 64 1.65 1.98 -13.78
CA GLU A 64 2.25 2.47 -15.04
C GLU A 64 3.68 1.94 -15.25
N PHE A 65 4.32 1.44 -14.20
CA PHE A 65 5.75 1.13 -14.19
C PHE A 65 6.04 -0.23 -13.57
N GLU A 66 7.01 -0.96 -14.13
CA GLU A 66 7.53 -2.20 -13.53
C GLU A 66 8.48 -1.90 -12.36
N LEU A 67 9.24 -0.80 -12.47
CA LEU A 67 10.19 -0.32 -11.48
C LEU A 67 9.96 1.17 -11.23
N VAL A 68 10.09 1.57 -9.98
CA VAL A 68 10.06 2.96 -9.52
C VAL A 68 11.44 3.32 -9.01
N PHE A 69 12.00 4.39 -9.55
CA PHE A 69 13.32 4.89 -9.22
C PHE A 69 13.24 5.95 -8.12
N PRO A 70 14.33 6.21 -7.38
CA PRO A 70 14.38 7.34 -6.46
C PRO A 70 14.06 8.66 -7.20
N GLY A 71 13.21 9.50 -6.61
CA GLY A 71 12.76 10.76 -7.21
C GLY A 71 11.50 10.67 -8.08
N ASP A 72 11.02 9.47 -8.40
CA ASP A 72 9.85 9.30 -9.26
C ASP A 72 8.54 9.65 -8.53
N THR A 73 7.59 10.22 -9.27
CA THR A 73 6.18 10.34 -8.87
C THR A 73 5.34 9.37 -9.69
N ILE A 74 4.56 8.53 -9.01
CA ILE A 74 3.82 7.43 -9.63
C ILE A 74 2.39 7.31 -9.09
N ASN A 75 1.52 6.67 -9.87
CA ASN A 75 0.21 6.22 -9.40
C ASN A 75 0.30 4.76 -8.95
N ALA A 76 -0.19 4.47 -7.74
CA ALA A 76 -0.22 3.13 -7.18
C ALA A 76 -1.56 2.81 -6.53
N ASP A 77 -1.96 1.55 -6.66
CA ASP A 77 -2.96 0.95 -5.78
C ASP A 77 -2.27 0.49 -4.49
N VAL A 78 -2.88 0.79 -3.35
CA VAL A 78 -2.32 0.53 -2.02
C VAL A 78 -3.22 -0.38 -1.23
N PHE A 79 -2.65 -1.45 -0.69
CA PHE A 79 -3.28 -2.36 0.24
C PHE A 79 -2.61 -2.23 1.61
N LEU A 80 -3.41 -2.10 2.67
CA LEU A 80 -2.93 -2.01 4.05
C LEU A 80 -3.15 -3.31 4.80
N LEU A 81 -2.15 -3.79 5.55
CA LEU A 81 -2.33 -4.96 6.40
C LEU A 81 -3.03 -4.56 7.71
N GLU A 82 -4.05 -5.34 8.11
CA GLU A 82 -4.74 -5.24 9.41
C GLU A 82 -5.21 -3.81 9.76
N ALA A 83 -5.90 -3.19 8.82
CA ALA A 83 -6.14 -1.75 8.81
C ALA A 83 -7.60 -1.33 9.05
N ASP A 84 -8.47 -2.22 9.55
CA ASP A 84 -9.93 -1.97 9.63
C ASP A 84 -10.28 -0.61 10.26
N GLU A 85 -9.71 -0.27 11.43
CA GLU A 85 -9.94 1.02 12.11
C GLU A 85 -9.40 2.23 11.34
N THR A 86 -8.35 2.03 10.54
CA THR A 86 -7.71 3.09 9.74
C THR A 86 -8.57 3.36 8.51
N LEU A 87 -9.18 2.34 7.92
CA LEU A 87 -10.02 2.48 6.71
C LEU A 87 -11.27 3.35 6.95
N GLU A 88 -11.74 3.46 8.20
CA GLU A 88 -12.84 4.36 8.57
C GLU A 88 -12.45 5.84 8.61
N LYS A 89 -11.15 6.15 8.60
CA LYS A 89 -10.61 7.51 8.83
C LYS A 89 -9.94 8.13 7.60
N ILE A 90 -9.60 7.31 6.60
CA ILE A 90 -8.99 7.80 5.37
C ILE A 90 -10.02 8.43 4.44
N TYR A 91 -9.61 9.45 3.69
CA TYR A 91 -10.46 10.15 2.72
C TYR A 91 -9.62 10.59 1.52
N ILE A 92 -10.28 10.87 0.38
CA ILE A 92 -9.60 11.37 -0.82
C ILE A 92 -8.99 12.74 -0.52
N GLY A 93 -7.73 12.94 -0.86
CA GLY A 93 -6.94 14.13 -0.55
C GLY A 93 -6.20 14.05 0.79
N LEU A 94 -6.32 12.96 1.55
CA LEU A 94 -5.51 12.74 2.74
C LEU A 94 -4.06 12.42 2.35
N ASP A 95 -3.12 13.16 2.93
CA ASP A 95 -1.69 12.90 2.82
C ASP A 95 -1.25 11.72 3.69
N PHE A 96 -0.16 11.08 3.30
CA PHE A 96 0.52 10.05 4.08
C PHE A 96 2.02 10.02 3.78
N GLU A 97 2.77 9.39 4.68
CA GLU A 97 4.19 9.13 4.52
C GLU A 97 4.45 7.63 4.42
N LEU A 98 5.43 7.25 3.59
CA LEU A 98 6.00 5.91 3.58
C LEU A 98 7.38 5.90 4.21
N LEU A 99 7.64 4.90 5.04
CA LEU A 99 8.88 4.80 5.81
C LEU A 99 9.54 3.43 5.69
N ILE A 100 10.88 3.43 5.80
CA ILE A 100 11.71 2.24 6.00
C ILE A 100 12.69 2.53 7.12
N ASN A 101 12.77 1.65 8.12
CA ASN A 101 13.65 1.81 9.28
C ASN A 101 13.50 3.20 9.95
N SER A 102 12.27 3.72 10.03
CA SER A 102 11.92 5.06 10.54
C SER A 102 12.36 6.26 9.69
N ASN A 103 12.95 6.05 8.50
CA ASN A 103 13.25 7.11 7.55
C ASN A 103 12.08 7.26 6.57
N THR A 104 11.58 8.49 6.39
CA THR A 104 10.57 8.79 5.36
C THR A 104 11.21 8.71 3.99
N ILE A 105 10.69 7.83 3.14
CA ILE A 105 11.21 7.57 1.80
C ILE A 105 10.30 8.08 0.68
N ALA A 106 9.06 8.42 1.00
CA ALA A 106 8.09 8.95 0.07
C ALA A 106 6.96 9.67 0.81
N SER A 107 6.33 10.61 0.12
CA SER A 107 5.05 11.21 0.49
C SER A 107 3.99 10.82 -0.53
N GLY A 108 2.75 10.65 -0.11
CA GLY A 108 1.65 10.38 -1.03
C GLY A 108 0.35 11.05 -0.63
N VAL A 109 -0.57 11.09 -1.57
CA VAL A 109 -1.93 11.60 -1.39
C VAL A 109 -2.93 10.60 -1.95
N ILE A 110 -3.99 10.31 -1.18
CA ILE A 110 -5.07 9.42 -1.63
C ILE A 110 -5.87 10.08 -2.74
N THR A 111 -6.04 9.41 -3.88
CA THR A 111 -6.75 9.93 -5.06
C THR A 111 -8.06 9.18 -5.38
N ALA A 112 -8.21 7.95 -4.91
CA ALA A 112 -9.49 7.22 -4.95
C ALA A 112 -9.55 6.20 -3.80
N ILE A 113 -10.75 5.85 -3.35
CA ILE A 113 -10.98 4.85 -2.30
C ILE A 113 -11.83 3.73 -2.90
N TYR A 114 -11.43 2.48 -2.65
CA TYR A 114 -12.07 1.30 -3.22
C TYR A 114 -12.83 0.46 -2.19
N LEU A 115 -12.34 0.43 -0.94
CA LEU A 115 -12.83 -0.38 0.20
C LEU A 115 -13.17 -1.84 -0.17
#